data_AF-A0A9D9LEJ7-F1
#
_entry.id   AF-A0A9D9LEJ7-F1
#
_cell.length_a   1.000
_cell.length_b   1.000
_cell.length_c   1.000
_cell.angle_alpha   90.00
_cell.angle_beta   90.00
_cell.angle_gamma   90.00
#
_symmetry.space_group_name_H-M   'P 1'
#
loop_
_entity.id
_entity.type
_entity.pdbx_description
1 polymer ?
#
loop_
_entity_poly.entity_id
_entity_poly.type
_entity_poly.pdbx_seq_one_letter_code
_entity_poly.pdbx_strand_id
1 'polypeptide(L)'
;MTDIAILIPKLQSALHFAGEQVRATVQRSPGFYPMYTRAGKWQHEGEAWTHWCDGFFPGMMWLLHRWSGDVWFREQAERHTTPLAPRQHDRDVHYLGFVFM
;
A
#
# COMPACT_ATOMS: atom_id res chain seq x y z
N MET A 1 -23.25 15.11 -17.18
CA MET A 1 -22.78 13.76 -16.83
C MET A 1 -21.53 13.48 -17.64
N THR A 2 -20.39 13.21 -16.99
CA THR A 2 -19.18 12.80 -17.70
C THR A 2 -19.38 11.37 -18.20
N ASP A 3 -19.17 11.15 -19.49
CA ASP A 3 -19.25 9.80 -20.07
C ASP A 3 -18.13 8.93 -19.48
N ILE A 4 -18.52 7.83 -18.85
CA ILE A 4 -17.59 6.89 -18.23
C ILE A 4 -16.61 6.30 -19.26
N ALA A 5 -17.02 6.18 -20.52
CA ALA A 5 -16.18 5.69 -21.61
C ALA A 5 -14.95 6.60 -21.83
N ILE A 6 -15.10 7.91 -21.62
CA ILE A 6 -14.01 8.88 -21.74
C ILE A 6 -13.04 8.78 -20.55
N LEU A 7 -13.52 8.35 -19.38
CA LEU A 7 -12.72 8.27 -18.15
C LEU A 7 -11.92 6.97 -18.05
N ILE A 8 -12.42 5.86 -18.59
CA ILE A 8 -11.78 4.54 -18.47
C ILE A 8 -10.29 4.56 -18.84
N PRO A 9 -9.85 5.11 -19.99
CA PRO A 9 -8.42 5.09 -20.35
C PRO A 9 -7.56 5.90 -19.39
N LYS A 10 -8.09 6.99 -18.83
CA LYS A 10 -7.40 7.83 -17.85
C LYS A 10 -7.25 7.10 -16.52
N LEU A 11 -8.30 6.42 -16.06
CA LEU A 11 -8.27 5.62 -14.83
C LEU A 11 -7.31 4.43 -14.96
N GLN A 12 -7.30 3.75 -16.11
CA GLN A 12 -6.35 2.67 -16.38
C GLN A 12 -4.90 3.19 -16.37
N SER A 13 -4.64 4.34 -16.99
CA SER A 13 -3.30 4.95 -16.98
C SER A 13 -2.86 5.33 -15.56
N ALA A 14 -3.78 5.83 -14.73
CA ALA A 14 -3.51 6.15 -13.33
C ALA A 14 -3.20 4.90 -12.51
N LEU A 15 -3.92 3.80 -12.71
CA LEU A 15 -3.66 2.51 -12.03
C LEU A 15 -2.33 1.89 -12.47
N HIS A 16 -2.00 1.97 -13.77
CA HIS A 16 -0.69 1.55 -14.26
C HIS A 16 0.44 2.36 -13.61
N PHE A 17 0.32 3.69 -13.59
CA PHE A 17 1.30 4.55 -12.93
C PHE A 17 1.43 4.22 -11.42
N ALA A 18 0.31 4.04 -10.72
CA ALA A 18 0.31 3.66 -9.31
C ALA A 18 1.02 2.31 -9.09
N GLY A 19 0.78 1.32 -9.96
CA GLY A 19 1.46 0.03 -9.94
C GLY A 19 2.98 0.15 -10.06
N GLU A 20 3.46 0.96 -11.00
CA GLU A 20 4.90 1.23 -11.18
C GLU A 20 5.50 1.92 -9.94
N GLN A 21 4.80 2.88 -9.34
CA GLN A 21 5.28 3.56 -8.14
C GLN A 21 5.34 2.63 -6.91
N VAL A 22 4.33 1.77 -6.73
CA VAL A 22 4.31 0.76 -5.66
C VAL A 22 5.46 -0.23 -5.87
N ARG A 23 5.64 -0.73 -7.09
CA ARG A 23 6.73 -1.65 -7.43
C ARG A 23 8.10 -1.04 -7.16
N ALA A 24 8.34 0.19 -7.63
CA ALA A 24 9.58 0.90 -7.39
C ALA A 24 9.83 1.14 -5.89
N THR A 25 8.79 1.42 -5.10
CA THR A 25 8.91 1.62 -3.65
C THR A 25 9.34 0.33 -2.95
N VAL A 26 8.70 -0.80 -3.26
CA VAL A 26 9.08 -2.12 -2.72
C VAL A 26 10.51 -2.50 -3.11
N GLN A 27 10.87 -2.31 -4.38
CA GLN A 27 12.21 -2.66 -4.87
C GLN A 27 13.31 -1.80 -4.22
N ARG A 28 13.02 -0.51 -3.98
CA ARG A 28 13.96 0.41 -3.33
C ARG A 28 14.11 0.13 -1.83
N SER A 29 13.01 -0.24 -1.15
CA SER A 29 12.98 -0.45 0.30
C SER A 29 12.17 -1.71 0.63
N PRO A 30 12.74 -2.92 0.46
CA PRO A 30 12.01 -4.16 0.70
C PRO A 30 11.52 -4.29 2.15
N GLY A 31 10.24 -4.63 2.32
CA GLY A 31 9.62 -4.81 3.65
C GLY A 31 9.34 -3.51 4.42
N PHE A 32 9.55 -2.35 3.80
CA PHE A 32 9.27 -1.05 4.40
C PHE A 32 7.79 -0.66 4.26
N TYR A 33 7.22 -0.04 5.30
CA TYR A 33 5.85 0.49 5.30
C TYR A 33 5.89 2.01 5.15
N PRO A 34 5.58 2.57 3.97
CA PRO A 34 5.56 4.02 3.76
C PRO A 34 4.38 4.68 4.48
N MET A 35 4.68 5.76 5.21
CA MET A 35 3.69 6.59 5.91
C MET A 35 3.63 8.01 5.30
N TYR A 36 4.77 8.69 5.25
CA TYR A 36 4.91 10.02 4.66
C TYR A 36 6.30 10.18 4.04
N THR A 37 6.51 11.28 3.33
CA THR A 37 7.83 11.61 2.78
C THR A 37 8.45 12.78 3.51
N ARG A 38 9.78 12.77 3.60
CA ARG A 38 10.59 13.94 3.96
C ARG A 38 11.57 14.21 2.82
N ALA A 39 11.51 15.42 2.26
CA ALA A 39 12.29 15.80 1.07
C ALA A 39 12.17 14.77 -0.08
N GLY A 40 10.95 14.27 -0.32
CA GLY A 40 10.66 13.31 -1.39
C GLY A 40 11.16 11.87 -1.15
N LYS A 41 11.60 11.53 0.06
CA LYS A 41 12.02 10.17 0.42
C LYS A 41 11.02 9.55 1.39
N TRP A 42 10.65 8.30 1.15
CA TRP A 42 9.78 7.52 2.04
C TRP A 42 10.48 7.07 3.32
N GLN A 43 11.65 6.45 3.19
CA GLN A 43 12.42 5.97 4.34
C GLN A 43 13.31 7.10 4.87
N HIS A 44 12.99 7.58 6.06
CA HIS A 44 13.74 8.61 6.77
C HIS A 44 13.59 8.43 8.29
N GLU A 45 14.42 9.11 9.08
CA GLU A 45 14.51 9.00 10.56
C GLU A 45 13.36 9.69 11.31
N GLY A 46 12.22 9.91 10.67
CA GLY A 46 11.09 10.57 11.29
C GLY A 46 10.29 9.59 12.15
N GLU A 47 9.56 10.10 13.13
CA GLU A 47 8.70 9.25 13.97
C GLU A 47 7.57 8.63 13.14
N ALA A 48 7.32 7.35 13.37
CA ALA A 48 6.17 6.61 12.88
C ALA A 48 5.26 6.30 14.07
N TRP A 49 4.56 7.32 14.56
CA TRP A 49 3.68 7.18 15.73
C TRP A 49 2.63 6.08 15.47
N THR A 50 2.56 5.10 16.38
CA THR A 50 1.65 3.94 16.42
C THR A 50 1.59 3.02 15.20
N HIS A 51 2.34 3.31 14.12
CA HIS A 51 2.33 2.50 12.90
C HIS A 51 0.92 2.19 12.38
N TRP A 52 -0.03 3.13 12.57
CA TRP A 52 -1.45 2.92 12.29
C TRP A 52 -1.73 2.74 10.79
N CYS A 53 -0.80 3.15 9.93
CA CYS A 53 -0.93 3.15 8.47
C CYS A 53 -0.36 1.90 7.79
N ASP A 54 0.19 0.95 8.53
CA ASP A 54 0.92 -0.20 7.96
C ASP A 54 0.03 -1.10 7.07
N GLY A 55 -1.30 -1.03 7.20
CA GLY A 55 -2.22 -1.75 6.34
C GLY A 55 -2.45 -1.12 4.96
N PHE A 56 -2.17 0.18 4.78
CA PHE A 56 -2.51 0.85 3.51
C PHE A 56 -1.64 0.40 2.35
N PHE A 57 -0.33 0.28 2.56
CA PHE A 57 0.59 -0.10 1.50
C PHE A 57 0.37 -1.54 0.99
N PRO A 58 0.27 -2.58 1.84
CA PRO A 58 -0.19 -3.90 1.40
C PRO A 58 -1.61 -3.87 0.81
N GLY A 59 -2.52 -3.05 1.35
CA GLY A 59 -3.86 -2.86 0.79
C GLY A 59 -3.85 -2.37 -0.66
N MET A 60 -2.96 -1.43 -1.00
CA MET A 60 -2.75 -1.00 -2.39
C MET A 60 -2.30 -2.16 -3.28
N MET A 61 -1.42 -3.03 -2.79
CA MET A 61 -0.97 -4.21 -3.55
C MET A 61 -2.11 -5.20 -3.80
N TRP A 62 -2.98 -5.43 -2.82
CA TRP A 62 -4.19 -6.24 -3.02
C TRP A 62 -5.12 -5.66 -4.08
N LEU A 63 -5.34 -4.34 -4.08
CA LEU A 63 -6.14 -3.64 -5.09
C LEU A 63 -5.51 -3.71 -6.49
N LEU A 64 -4.19 -3.52 -6.58
CA LEU A 64 -3.44 -3.62 -7.83
C LEU A 64 -3.45 -5.05 -8.38
N HIS A 65 -3.33 -6.07 -7.53
CA HIS A 65 -3.48 -7.47 -7.93
C HIS A 65 -4.90 -7.73 -8.47
N ARG A 66 -5.94 -7.27 -7.76
CA ARG A 66 -7.33 -7.42 -8.22
C ARG A 66 -7.57 -6.76 -9.58
N TRP A 67 -6.96 -5.60 -9.82
CA TRP A 67 -7.11 -4.87 -11.07
C TRP A 67 -6.31 -5.48 -12.24
N SER A 68 -5.04 -5.81 -12.01
CA SER A 68 -4.11 -6.23 -13.07
C SER A 68 -4.02 -7.73 -13.28
N GLY A 69 -4.36 -8.54 -12.27
CA GLY A 69 -4.07 -9.97 -12.22
C GLY A 69 -2.60 -10.33 -12.00
N ASP A 70 -1.69 -9.35 -11.86
CA ASP A 70 -0.26 -9.60 -11.68
C ASP A 70 0.00 -10.25 -10.31
N VAL A 71 0.55 -11.47 -10.35
CA VAL A 71 0.85 -12.29 -9.16
C VAL A 71 1.95 -11.68 -8.29
N TRP A 72 2.82 -10.84 -8.86
CA TRP A 72 3.86 -10.17 -8.10
C TRP A 72 3.27 -9.28 -7.00
N PHE A 73 2.18 -8.54 -7.30
CA PHE A 73 1.52 -7.71 -6.29
C PHE A 73 0.90 -8.56 -5.17
N ARG A 74 0.32 -9.72 -5.49
CA ARG A 74 -0.19 -10.65 -4.48
C ARG A 74 0.92 -11.12 -3.54
N GLU A 75 2.04 -11.58 -4.10
CA GLU A 75 3.18 -12.05 -3.30
C GLU A 75 3.74 -10.96 -2.40
N GLN A 76 3.84 -9.71 -2.89
CA GLN A 76 4.26 -8.60 -2.05
C GLN A 76 3.21 -8.26 -0.99
N ALA A 77 1.92 -8.29 -1.32
CA ALA A 77 0.85 -8.04 -0.37
C ALA A 77 0.93 -9.04 0.80
N GLU A 78 1.03 -10.34 0.51
CA GLU A 78 1.18 -11.41 1.51
C GLU A 78 2.41 -11.17 2.40
N ARG A 79 3.58 -10.89 1.80
CA ARG A 79 4.82 -10.61 2.53
C ARG A 79 4.72 -9.42 3.50
N HIS A 80 3.93 -8.40 3.15
CA HIS A 80 3.71 -7.23 4.00
C HIS A 80 2.53 -7.41 4.98
N THR A 81 1.54 -8.26 4.69
CA THR A 81 0.43 -8.48 5.64
C THR A 81 0.76 -9.50 6.72
N THR A 82 1.52 -10.56 6.40
CA THR A 82 1.83 -11.63 7.37
C THR A 82 2.51 -11.11 8.65
N PRO A 83 3.50 -10.20 8.59
CA PRO A 83 4.12 -9.66 9.80
C PRO A 83 3.18 -8.80 10.67
N LEU A 84 2.07 -8.31 10.12
CA LEU A 84 1.09 -7.51 10.86
C LEU A 84 0.15 -8.37 11.71
N ALA A 85 0.03 -9.68 11.43
CA ALA A 85 -0.90 -10.58 12.11
C ALA A 85 -0.87 -10.52 13.66
N PRO A 86 0.29 -10.44 14.33
CA PRO A 86 0.33 -10.35 15.79
C PRO A 86 -0.37 -9.11 16.36
N ARG A 87 -0.49 -8.02 15.58
CA ARG A 87 -1.13 -6.76 16.01
C ARG A 87 -2.64 -6.88 16.20
N GLN A 88 -3.28 -7.96 15.77
CA GLN A 88 -4.73 -8.16 15.92
C GLN A 88 -5.18 -8.25 17.39
N HIS A 89 -4.22 -8.49 18.29
CA HIS A 89 -4.45 -8.59 19.73
C HIS A 89 -3.98 -7.34 20.50
N ASP A 90 -3.47 -6.32 19.80
CA ASP A 90 -3.03 -5.08 20.43
C ASP A 90 -4.25 -4.28 20.92
N ARG A 91 -4.36 -4.09 22.24
CA ARG A 91 -5.49 -3.40 22.87
C ARG A 91 -5.19 -1.95 23.23
N ASP A 92 -3.94 -1.53 23.02
CA ASP A 92 -3.44 -0.22 23.41
C ASP A 92 -3.55 0.80 22.25
N VAL A 93 -3.99 0.34 21.07
CA VAL A 93 -4.22 1.16 19.88
C VAL A 93 -5.65 1.06 19.35
N HIS A 94 -6.26 2.18 18.97
CA HIS A 94 -7.63 2.24 18.46
C HIS A 94 -7.75 2.01 16.94
N TYR A 95 -6.63 2.00 16.21
CA TYR A 95 -6.59 2.06 14.75
C TYR A 95 -6.37 0.70 14.06
N LEU A 96 -6.64 -0.41 14.76
CA LEU A 96 -6.46 -1.75 14.21
C LEU A 96 -7.24 -1.99 12.91
N GLY A 97 -8.40 -1.35 12.75
CA GLY A 97 -9.17 -1.44 11.51
C GLY A 97 -8.41 -0.97 10.26
N PHE A 98 -7.50 0.01 10.39
CA PHE A 98 -6.67 0.47 9.26
C PHE A 98 -5.50 -0.47 8.95
N VAL A 99 -5.08 -1.30 9.91
CA VAL A 99 -3.99 -2.27 9.74
C VAL A 99 -4.49 -3.55 9.06
N PHE A 100 -5.75 -3.93 9.28
CA PHE A 100 -6.35 -5.21 8.84
C PHE A 100 -7.45 -5.08 7.76
N MET A 101 -7.38 -4.05 6.91
CA MET A 101 -8.34 -3.86 5.80
C MET A 101 -8.27 -4.95 4.73
#